data_AF-A0A1U8G491-F1
#
_entry.id   AF-A0A1U8G491-F1
#
_cell.length_a   1.000
_cell.length_b   1.000
_cell.length_c   1.000
_cell.angle_alpha   90.00
_cell.angle_beta   90.00
_cell.angle_gamma   90.00
#
_symmetry.space_group_name_H-M   'P 1'
#
loop_
_entity.id
_entity.type
_entity.pdbx_description
1 polymer ?
#
loop_
_entity_poly.entity_id
_entity_poly.type
_entity_poly.pdbx_seq_one_letter_code
_entity_poly.pdbx_strand_id
1 'polypeptide(L)'
;MNFFKPKQTSPTSSSSSIPPHQNLQQTFKNLQTHFTNFLQTTMPQLNPLSASQNSPPWAKIDVKKQPLSTETIEERLGGVPVYALSNASQEFVLVSGVKTGKSLGLFCFSEADAGALLKQMESMDPSMRNGSRVVPVALNKVFQLKVDGVAFRLIPEASQVKNAMKERERSGTSDDSFYGVPVFQSRSLVLKSQNKRYRPVFFRKEDLENSLVRASQQQGRLNPALKGDIQVAVLEDIIQGMKDTSTSKWDDVVFVPPGFDVSTDPSQK
;
A
#
# COMPACT_ATOMS: atom_id res chain seq x y z
N MET A 1 37.01 29.40 -51.14
CA MET A 1 37.00 28.53 -49.95
C MET A 1 36.08 29.13 -48.90
N ASN A 2 35.35 28.28 -48.18
CA ASN A 2 34.40 28.54 -47.06
C ASN A 2 32.95 28.73 -47.55
N PHE A 3 32.12 27.68 -47.74
CA PHE A 3 31.58 26.61 -46.88
C PHE A 3 30.46 27.01 -45.89
N PHE A 4 29.30 26.37 -46.11
CA PHE A 4 28.17 26.03 -45.22
C PHE A 4 26.95 26.96 -45.04
N LYS A 5 25.88 26.54 -45.75
CA LYS A 5 24.43 26.38 -45.43
C LYS A 5 23.79 27.12 -44.23
N PRO A 6 22.53 27.61 -44.39
CA PRO A 6 21.66 27.93 -43.27
C PRO A 6 21.14 26.67 -42.56
N LYS A 7 21.09 26.76 -41.23
CA LYS A 7 20.80 25.68 -40.28
C LYS A 7 19.28 25.47 -40.15
N GLN A 8 18.82 24.26 -40.45
CA GLN A 8 17.55 23.71 -39.96
C GLN A 8 17.69 23.41 -38.45
N THR A 9 16.74 23.86 -37.64
CA THR A 9 16.39 23.21 -36.37
C THR A 9 14.88 23.24 -36.15
N SER A 10 14.41 22.08 -35.75
CA SER A 10 13.07 21.52 -35.59
C SER A 10 12.16 22.20 -34.55
N PRO A 11 10.85 21.95 -34.63
CA PRO A 11 9.85 22.52 -33.74
C PRO A 11 9.88 21.90 -32.34
N THR A 12 9.65 22.78 -31.37
CA THR A 12 9.03 22.62 -30.06
C THR A 12 8.56 21.20 -29.71
N SER A 13 9.25 20.54 -28.77
CA SER A 13 8.71 19.39 -28.07
C SER A 13 7.62 19.86 -27.11
N SER A 14 6.37 19.72 -27.55
CA SER A 14 5.18 19.80 -26.70
C SER A 14 5.28 18.81 -25.54
N SER A 15 5.05 19.31 -24.33
CA SER A 15 4.79 18.51 -23.15
C SER A 15 3.56 17.63 -23.41
N SER A 16 3.77 16.35 -23.69
CA SER A 16 2.70 15.37 -23.78
C SER A 16 2.21 15.04 -22.36
N SER A 17 1.26 15.82 -21.87
CA SER A 17 0.37 15.39 -20.80
C SER A 17 -0.46 14.20 -21.32
N ILE A 18 -0.06 13.00 -20.94
CA ILE A 18 -0.81 11.77 -21.24
C ILE A 18 -2.16 11.86 -20.49
N PRO A 19 -3.31 11.72 -21.16
CA PRO A 19 -4.60 11.84 -20.52
C PRO A 19 -4.83 10.68 -19.53
N PRO A 20 -5.46 10.93 -18.36
CA PRO A 20 -5.63 9.94 -17.29
C PRO A 20 -6.37 8.67 -17.72
N HIS A 21 -7.16 8.73 -18.79
CA HIS A 21 -7.90 7.60 -19.34
C HIS A 21 -7.01 6.49 -19.94
N GLN A 22 -5.82 6.83 -20.45
CA GLN A 22 -4.90 5.84 -21.03
C GLN A 22 -4.18 5.00 -19.95
N ASN A 23 -3.94 5.58 -18.78
CA ASN A 23 -3.33 4.89 -17.64
C ASN A 23 -4.29 3.85 -17.04
N LEU A 24 -5.59 4.16 -16.97
CA LEU A 24 -6.61 3.23 -16.49
C LEU A 24 -6.74 2.01 -17.42
N GLN A 25 -6.78 2.21 -18.75
CA GLN A 25 -6.84 1.09 -19.69
C GLN A 25 -5.59 0.21 -19.69
N GLN A 26 -4.40 0.80 -19.49
CA GLN A 26 -3.19 0.01 -19.27
C GLN A 26 -3.21 -0.71 -17.93
N THR A 27 -3.76 -0.08 -16.88
CA THR A 27 -3.98 -0.72 -15.58
C THR A 27 -4.97 -1.89 -15.69
N PHE A 28 -6.04 -1.77 -16.50
CA PHE A 28 -7.00 -2.85 -16.77
C PHE A 28 -6.43 -3.97 -17.65
N LYS A 29 -5.64 -3.65 -18.66
CA LYS A 29 -4.94 -4.64 -19.48
C LYS A 29 -3.89 -5.38 -18.65
N ASN A 30 -3.13 -4.67 -17.82
CA ASN A 30 -2.21 -5.27 -16.86
C ASN A 30 -2.99 -6.09 -15.81
N LEU A 31 -4.14 -5.62 -15.33
CA LEU A 31 -5.05 -6.40 -14.47
C LEU A 31 -5.39 -7.73 -15.17
N GLN A 32 -5.83 -7.70 -16.43
CA GLN A 32 -6.13 -8.89 -17.25
C GLN A 32 -4.97 -9.88 -17.34
N THR A 33 -3.72 -9.41 -17.53
CA THR A 33 -2.54 -10.29 -17.57
C THR A 33 -2.10 -10.77 -16.18
N HIS A 34 -2.36 -10.01 -15.12
CA HIS A 34 -1.99 -10.34 -13.74
C HIS A 34 -3.06 -11.15 -12.97
N PHE A 35 -4.27 -11.33 -13.54
CA PHE A 35 -5.37 -12.09 -12.93
C PHE A 35 -5.15 -13.61 -12.88
N THR A 36 -4.21 -14.18 -13.62
CA THR A 36 -4.06 -15.64 -13.72
C THR A 36 -3.25 -16.28 -12.59
N ASN A 37 -2.33 -15.55 -11.95
CA ASN A 37 -1.36 -16.17 -11.03
C ASN A 37 -1.74 -16.10 -9.54
N PHE A 38 -2.74 -15.29 -9.16
CA PHE A 38 -3.17 -15.17 -7.76
C PHE A 38 -4.19 -16.23 -7.34
N LEU A 39 -4.81 -16.95 -8.28
CA LEU A 39 -5.79 -17.99 -7.96
C LEU A 39 -5.18 -19.30 -7.42
N GLN A 40 -3.84 -19.41 -7.35
CA GLN A 40 -3.17 -20.69 -7.08
C GLN A 40 -2.56 -20.84 -5.68
N THR A 41 -2.50 -19.79 -4.86
CA THR A 41 -2.06 -19.90 -3.46
C THR A 41 -3.23 -20.09 -2.52
N THR A 42 -3.86 -21.27 -2.65
CA THR A 42 -4.53 -21.93 -1.53
C THR A 42 -3.55 -22.08 -0.36
N MET A 43 -4.00 -21.72 0.85
CA MET A 43 -3.23 -21.93 2.08
C MET A 43 -2.77 -23.39 2.20
N PRO A 44 -1.47 -23.70 2.38
CA PRO A 44 -1.07 -25.00 2.85
C PRO A 44 -1.40 -25.11 4.34
N GLN A 45 -2.36 -25.98 4.67
CA GLN A 45 -2.58 -26.48 6.01
C GLN A 45 -1.36 -27.34 6.39
N LEU A 46 -0.55 -26.90 7.35
CA LEU A 46 0.60 -27.67 7.85
C LEU A 46 0.26 -28.32 9.19
N ASN A 47 0.32 -29.64 9.21
CA ASN A 47 0.33 -30.46 10.42
C ASN A 47 1.62 -30.19 11.23
N PRO A 48 1.57 -30.18 12.57
CA PRO A 48 2.75 -29.97 13.40
C PRO A 48 3.60 -31.25 13.46
N LEU A 49 4.86 -31.15 13.02
CA LEU A 49 5.90 -32.14 13.28
C LEU A 49 6.48 -31.91 14.67
N SER A 50 6.45 -32.96 15.50
CA SER A 50 7.12 -33.04 16.80
C SER A 50 8.63 -32.83 16.66
N ALA A 51 9.18 -31.87 17.40
CA ALA A 51 10.62 -31.73 17.59
C ALA A 51 10.97 -31.82 19.08
N SER A 52 11.90 -32.73 19.36
CA SER A 52 12.47 -33.09 20.66
C SER A 52 13.00 -31.89 21.44
N GLN A 53 12.61 -31.80 22.72
CA GLN A 53 13.14 -30.84 23.68
C GLN A 53 14.39 -31.38 24.35
N ASN A 54 15.42 -30.54 24.51
CA ASN A 54 16.26 -30.51 25.72
C ASN A 54 17.10 -29.22 25.74
N SER A 55 16.72 -28.27 26.60
CA SER A 55 17.58 -27.17 27.05
C SER A 55 17.40 -26.93 28.56
N PRO A 56 18.49 -26.61 29.30
CA PRO A 56 18.53 -26.70 30.77
C PRO A 56 17.78 -25.57 31.51
N PRO A 57 17.43 -25.79 32.80
CA PRO A 57 16.26 -25.17 33.45
C PRO A 57 16.45 -23.78 34.06
N TRP A 58 17.57 -23.07 33.83
CA TRP A 58 17.83 -21.76 34.45
C TRP A 58 17.72 -20.56 33.51
N ALA A 59 17.33 -20.75 32.25
CA ALA A 59 17.27 -19.69 31.23
C ALA A 59 15.87 -19.51 30.61
N LYS A 60 14.81 -19.42 31.43
CA LYS A 60 13.48 -19.00 30.95
C LYS A 60 12.85 -17.97 31.89
N ILE A 61 13.21 -16.70 31.71
CA ILE A 61 12.20 -15.65 31.84
C ILE A 61 11.49 -15.64 30.48
N ASP A 62 10.49 -16.49 30.36
CA ASP A 62 9.58 -16.51 29.23
C ASP A 62 8.68 -15.28 29.37
N VAL A 63 9.18 -14.11 28.96
CA VAL A 63 8.28 -13.04 28.54
C VAL A 63 7.60 -13.60 27.31
N LYS A 64 6.46 -14.28 27.51
CA LYS A 64 5.57 -14.69 26.43
C LYS A 64 5.32 -13.44 25.59
N LYS A 65 6.03 -13.32 24.48
CA LYS A 65 5.82 -12.25 23.51
C LYS A 65 4.45 -12.50 22.92
N GLN A 66 3.48 -11.75 23.41
CA GLN A 66 2.13 -11.84 22.90
C GLN A 66 2.11 -11.20 21.51
N PRO A 67 1.46 -11.84 20.52
CA PRO A 67 1.18 -11.19 19.25
C PRO A 67 0.43 -9.89 19.52
N LEU A 68 0.53 -8.93 18.61
CA LEU A 68 -0.38 -7.79 18.63
C LEU A 68 -1.82 -8.32 18.63
N SER A 69 -2.65 -7.84 19.56
CA SER A 69 -4.05 -8.21 19.57
C SER A 69 -4.70 -7.75 18.27
N THR A 70 -5.70 -8.48 17.79
CA THR A 70 -6.44 -8.12 16.57
C THR A 70 -6.97 -6.69 16.67
N GLU A 71 -7.45 -6.30 17.84
CA GLU A 71 -7.95 -4.95 18.14
C GLU A 71 -6.85 -3.90 17.95
N THR A 72 -5.63 -4.17 18.41
CA THR A 72 -4.50 -3.23 18.25
C THR A 72 -4.12 -3.05 16.78
N ILE A 73 -4.16 -4.13 15.99
CA ILE A 73 -3.90 -4.06 14.55
C ILE A 73 -5.02 -3.26 13.86
N GLU A 74 -6.28 -3.50 14.24
CA GLU A 74 -7.43 -2.77 13.72
C GLU A 74 -7.40 -1.28 14.05
N GLU A 75 -6.99 -0.89 15.25
CA GLU A 75 -6.81 0.51 15.62
C GLU A 75 -5.78 1.21 14.71
N ARG A 76 -4.66 0.54 14.43
CA ARG A 76 -3.61 1.09 13.54
C ARG A 76 -4.08 1.25 12.11
N LEU A 77 -4.99 0.39 11.63
CA LEU A 77 -5.55 0.44 10.28
C LEU A 77 -6.79 1.36 10.19
N GLY A 78 -7.41 1.72 11.31
CA GLY A 78 -8.67 2.45 11.34
C GLY A 78 -8.59 3.88 10.79
N GLY A 79 -7.40 4.49 10.81
CA GLY A 79 -7.18 5.82 10.24
C GLY A 79 -6.99 5.85 8.73
N VAL A 80 -6.83 4.71 8.07
CA VAL A 80 -6.49 4.65 6.64
C VAL A 80 -7.77 4.51 5.81
N PRO A 81 -8.14 5.50 4.99
CA PRO A 81 -9.29 5.37 4.10
C PRO A 81 -8.94 4.53 2.86
N VAL A 82 -9.88 3.70 2.44
CA VAL A 82 -9.96 3.12 1.11
C VAL A 82 -11.36 3.38 0.53
N TYR A 83 -11.50 3.29 -0.77
CA TYR A 83 -12.68 3.73 -1.50
C TYR A 83 -13.31 2.57 -2.24
N ALA A 84 -14.57 2.29 -1.93
CA ALA A 84 -15.38 1.26 -2.58
C ALA A 84 -16.46 1.92 -3.44
N LEU A 85 -17.01 1.16 -4.37
CA LEU A 85 -18.21 1.55 -5.10
C LEU A 85 -19.43 1.02 -4.37
N SER A 86 -20.46 1.86 -4.25
CA SER A 86 -21.76 1.46 -3.73
C SER A 86 -22.86 1.74 -4.75
N ASN A 87 -23.92 0.94 -4.73
CA ASN A 87 -25.13 1.15 -5.54
C ASN A 87 -26.11 2.13 -4.85
N ALA A 88 -27.26 2.36 -5.46
CA ALA A 88 -28.34 3.19 -4.89
C ALA A 88 -28.84 2.70 -3.52
N SER A 89 -28.81 1.39 -3.29
CA SER A 89 -29.17 0.74 -2.02
C SER A 89 -28.06 0.81 -0.96
N GLN A 90 -26.95 1.51 -1.25
CA GLN A 90 -25.79 1.63 -0.38
C GLN A 90 -25.03 0.32 -0.14
N GLU A 91 -25.21 -0.67 -1.01
CA GLU A 91 -24.49 -1.94 -0.96
C GLU A 91 -23.22 -1.87 -1.79
N PHE A 92 -22.17 -2.57 -1.35
CA PHE A 92 -20.92 -2.64 -2.12
C PHE A 92 -21.12 -3.37 -3.45
N VAL A 93 -20.59 -2.75 -4.50
CA VAL A 93 -20.60 -3.32 -5.83
C VAL A 93 -19.53 -4.41 -5.91
N LEU A 94 -19.94 -5.59 -6.39
CA LEU A 94 -19.06 -6.73 -6.59
C LEU A 94 -18.90 -7.03 -8.09
N VAL A 95 -17.70 -7.45 -8.49
CA VAL A 95 -17.41 -7.88 -9.85
C VAL A 95 -17.45 -9.41 -9.91
N SER A 96 -18.40 -9.97 -10.65
CA SER A 96 -18.56 -11.41 -10.79
C SER A 96 -17.51 -12.01 -11.73
N GLY A 97 -16.78 -13.02 -11.26
CA GLY A 97 -15.85 -13.79 -12.08
C GLY A 97 -16.60 -14.81 -12.94
N VAL A 98 -16.73 -14.53 -14.24
CA VAL A 98 -17.48 -15.37 -15.20
C VAL A 98 -17.04 -16.84 -15.26
N LYS A 99 -15.80 -17.16 -14.84
CA LYS A 99 -15.25 -18.53 -14.85
C LYS A 99 -15.23 -19.20 -13.48
N THR A 100 -15.27 -18.43 -12.40
CA THR A 100 -14.99 -18.92 -11.04
C THR A 100 -16.22 -19.01 -10.16
N GLY A 101 -17.33 -18.38 -10.53
CA GLY A 101 -18.52 -18.24 -9.68
C GLY A 101 -18.29 -17.37 -8.43
N LYS A 102 -17.04 -16.96 -8.17
CA LYS A 102 -16.63 -16.05 -7.11
C LYS A 102 -16.84 -14.60 -7.52
N SER A 103 -17.21 -13.78 -6.56
CA SER A 103 -17.35 -12.33 -6.72
C SER A 103 -16.15 -11.60 -6.11
N LEU A 104 -15.82 -10.43 -6.63
CA LEU A 104 -14.68 -9.62 -6.18
C LEU A 104 -15.14 -8.24 -5.74
N GLY A 105 -14.93 -7.89 -4.48
CA GLY A 105 -15.08 -6.52 -4.00
C GLY A 105 -13.77 -5.75 -4.16
N LEU A 106 -13.82 -4.57 -4.75
CA LEU A 106 -12.66 -3.73 -5.03
C LEU A 106 -12.60 -2.53 -4.08
N PHE A 107 -11.44 -2.31 -3.47
CA PHE A 107 -11.18 -1.17 -2.58
C PHE A 107 -9.93 -0.42 -3.07
N CYS A 108 -10.11 0.78 -3.60
CA CYS A 108 -9.04 1.61 -4.12
C CYS A 108 -8.42 2.48 -3.01
N PHE A 109 -7.12 2.67 -3.02
CA PHE A 109 -6.46 3.64 -2.11
C PHE A 109 -6.62 5.10 -2.57
N SER A 110 -7.07 5.32 -3.81
CA SER A 110 -7.32 6.64 -4.40
C SER A 110 -8.81 6.81 -4.70
N GLU A 111 -9.40 7.89 -4.20
CA GLU A 111 -10.78 8.26 -4.51
C GLU A 111 -10.95 8.55 -6.01
N ALA A 112 -9.94 9.17 -6.63
CA ALA A 112 -9.95 9.46 -8.06
C ALA A 112 -9.96 8.17 -8.90
N ASP A 113 -9.22 7.14 -8.48
CA ASP A 113 -9.19 5.85 -9.17
C ASP A 113 -10.52 5.11 -8.99
N ALA A 114 -11.12 5.16 -7.80
CA ALA A 114 -12.48 4.64 -7.58
C ALA A 114 -13.50 5.39 -8.44
N GLY A 115 -13.41 6.71 -8.55
CA GLY A 115 -14.28 7.53 -9.40
C GLY A 115 -14.12 7.20 -10.89
N ALA A 116 -12.89 6.93 -11.34
CA ALA A 116 -12.64 6.48 -12.70
C ALA A 116 -13.21 5.08 -12.96
N LEU A 117 -13.09 4.17 -12.00
CA LEU A 117 -13.69 2.84 -12.03
C LEU A 117 -15.22 2.93 -12.11
N LEU A 118 -15.84 3.81 -11.32
CA LEU A 118 -17.28 4.05 -11.34
C LEU A 118 -17.76 4.49 -12.72
N LYS A 119 -17.11 5.51 -13.31
CA LYS A 119 -17.43 5.99 -14.67
C LYS A 119 -17.32 4.89 -15.72
N GLN A 120 -16.30 4.04 -15.59
CA GLN A 120 -16.15 2.89 -16.48
C GLN A 120 -17.30 1.90 -16.30
N MET A 121 -17.72 1.63 -15.07
CA MET A 121 -18.81 0.71 -14.79
C MET A 121 -20.17 1.26 -15.27
N GLU A 122 -20.44 2.56 -15.10
CA GLU A 122 -21.62 3.27 -15.64
C GLU A 122 -21.69 3.26 -17.17
N SER A 123 -20.53 3.14 -17.84
CA SER A 123 -20.47 2.99 -19.29
C SER A 123 -20.82 1.58 -19.76
N MET A 124 -20.50 0.57 -18.95
CA MET A 124 -20.76 -0.84 -19.24
C MET A 124 -22.18 -1.27 -18.84
N ASP A 125 -22.67 -0.74 -17.71
CA ASP A 125 -23.99 -1.02 -17.17
C ASP A 125 -24.74 0.30 -16.88
N PRO A 126 -25.71 0.69 -17.74
CA PRO A 126 -26.49 1.89 -17.54
C PRO A 126 -27.30 1.92 -16.24
N SER A 127 -27.62 0.76 -15.64
CA SER A 127 -28.37 0.69 -14.38
C SER A 127 -27.57 1.29 -13.21
N MET A 128 -26.25 1.27 -13.32
CA MET A 128 -25.34 1.84 -12.32
C MET A 128 -25.33 3.38 -12.31
N ARG A 129 -25.84 4.07 -13.33
CA ARG A 129 -25.81 5.54 -13.41
C ARG A 129 -26.67 6.22 -12.35
N ASN A 130 -27.68 5.53 -11.84
CA ASN A 130 -28.63 6.09 -10.89
C ASN A 130 -28.28 5.65 -9.47
N GLY A 131 -27.67 6.56 -8.71
CA GLY A 131 -27.44 6.38 -7.27
C GLY A 131 -26.15 5.65 -6.89
N SER A 132 -25.36 5.18 -7.86
CA SER A 132 -24.04 4.65 -7.55
C SER A 132 -23.07 5.77 -7.18
N ARG A 133 -22.20 5.50 -6.21
CA ARG A 133 -21.22 6.48 -5.72
C ARG A 133 -19.99 5.81 -5.14
N VAL A 134 -18.91 6.57 -5.09
CA VAL A 134 -17.72 6.22 -4.33
C VAL A 134 -17.98 6.46 -2.84
N VAL A 135 -17.65 5.49 -2.00
CA VAL A 135 -17.79 5.60 -0.53
C VAL A 135 -16.45 5.31 0.16
N PRO A 136 -16.05 6.15 1.13
CA PRO A 136 -14.88 5.87 1.95
C PRO A 136 -15.22 4.76 2.96
N VAL A 137 -14.27 3.86 3.15
CA VAL A 137 -14.31 2.74 4.08
C VAL A 137 -12.98 2.71 4.82
N ALA A 138 -13.02 2.59 6.15
CA ALA A 138 -11.79 2.43 6.92
C ALA A 138 -11.16 1.06 6.63
N LEU A 139 -9.85 1.04 6.41
CA LEU A 139 -9.12 -0.16 6.00
C LEU A 139 -9.25 -1.30 7.01
N ASN A 140 -9.33 -1.01 8.31
CA ASN A 140 -9.58 -2.02 9.34
C ASN A 140 -10.90 -2.79 9.14
N LYS A 141 -11.93 -2.13 8.60
CA LYS A 141 -13.22 -2.76 8.30
C LYS A 141 -13.14 -3.71 7.12
N VAL A 142 -12.31 -3.41 6.12
CA VAL A 142 -12.12 -4.31 4.97
C VAL A 142 -11.58 -5.67 5.40
N PHE A 143 -10.68 -5.71 6.37
CA PHE A 143 -10.15 -6.97 6.91
C PHE A 143 -11.15 -7.76 7.78
N GLN A 144 -12.24 -7.12 8.22
CA GLN A 144 -13.34 -7.77 8.95
C GLN A 144 -14.40 -8.33 8.01
N LEU A 145 -14.45 -7.87 6.75
CA LEU A 145 -15.42 -8.36 5.78
C LEU A 145 -15.10 -9.81 5.40
N LYS A 146 -16.00 -10.71 5.79
CA LYS A 146 -16.01 -12.10 5.34
C LYS A 146 -17.39 -12.38 4.77
N VAL A 147 -17.45 -12.60 3.47
CA VAL A 147 -18.68 -12.96 2.77
C VAL A 147 -18.37 -14.20 1.93
N ASP A 148 -19.17 -15.24 2.10
CA ASP A 148 -18.97 -16.49 1.39
C ASP A 148 -19.04 -16.27 -0.13
N GLY A 149 -18.06 -16.82 -0.85
CA GLY A 149 -17.96 -16.65 -2.30
C GLY A 149 -17.45 -15.28 -2.76
N VAL A 150 -17.07 -14.38 -1.85
CA VAL A 150 -16.52 -13.06 -2.19
C VAL A 150 -15.06 -12.96 -1.75
N ALA A 151 -14.20 -12.57 -2.68
CA ALA A 151 -12.85 -12.12 -2.38
C ALA A 151 -12.80 -10.60 -2.35
N PHE A 152 -11.95 -10.02 -1.50
CA PHE A 152 -11.73 -8.57 -1.47
C PHE A 152 -10.32 -8.24 -1.95
N ARG A 153 -10.20 -7.23 -2.80
CA ARG A 153 -8.92 -6.80 -3.37
C ARG A 153 -8.67 -5.34 -3.12
N LEU A 154 -7.51 -5.07 -2.53
CA LEU A 154 -6.95 -3.74 -2.41
C LEU A 154 -6.30 -3.34 -3.75
N ILE A 155 -6.62 -2.14 -4.22
CA ILE A 155 -6.09 -1.57 -5.47
C ILE A 155 -5.21 -0.36 -5.10
N PRO A 156 -3.87 -0.49 -5.18
CA PRO A 156 -2.97 0.61 -4.91
C PRO A 156 -3.01 1.65 -6.03
N GLU A 157 -2.61 2.87 -5.72
CA GLU A 157 -2.42 3.93 -6.71
C GLU A 157 -1.25 3.57 -7.65
N ALA A 158 -1.44 3.70 -8.96
CA ALA A 158 -0.43 3.33 -9.96
C ALA A 158 0.89 4.11 -9.80
N SER A 159 0.83 5.37 -9.37
CA SER A 159 2.02 6.19 -9.10
C SER A 159 2.86 5.59 -7.97
N GLN A 160 2.23 5.06 -6.92
CA GLN A 160 2.90 4.46 -5.77
C GLN A 160 3.52 3.10 -6.11
N VAL A 161 2.86 2.32 -6.99
CA VAL A 161 3.48 1.11 -7.55
C VAL A 161 4.74 1.48 -8.35
N LYS A 162 4.67 2.50 -9.22
CA LYS A 162 5.83 2.97 -9.98
C LYS A 162 6.97 3.46 -9.08
N ASN A 163 6.62 4.20 -8.02
CA ASN A 163 7.57 4.67 -7.01
C ASN A 163 8.24 3.49 -6.28
N ALA A 164 7.47 2.49 -5.88
CA ALA A 164 7.96 1.28 -5.24
C ALA A 164 8.97 0.51 -6.11
N MET A 165 8.67 0.35 -7.40
CA MET A 165 9.57 -0.31 -8.34
C MET A 165 10.90 0.42 -8.47
N LYS A 166 10.88 1.75 -8.59
CA LYS A 166 12.10 2.56 -8.65
C LYS A 166 12.98 2.44 -7.40
N GLU A 167 12.37 2.42 -6.21
CA GLU A 167 13.13 2.28 -4.96
C GLU A 167 13.68 0.86 -4.76
N ARG A 168 12.98 -0.18 -5.26
CA ARG A 168 13.51 -1.56 -5.29
C ARG A 168 14.70 -1.70 -6.23
N GLU A 169 14.60 -1.13 -7.43
CA GLU A 169 15.69 -1.08 -8.41
C GLU A 169 16.93 -0.40 -7.82
N ARG A 170 16.75 0.74 -7.15
CA ARG A 170 17.82 1.46 -6.45
C ARG A 170 18.47 0.64 -5.33
N SER A 171 17.72 -0.26 -4.71
CA SER A 171 18.19 -1.15 -3.64
C SER A 171 18.83 -2.45 -4.18
N GLY A 172 19.00 -2.58 -5.50
CA GLY A 172 19.57 -3.75 -6.15
C GLY A 172 18.60 -4.92 -6.31
N THR A 173 17.30 -4.71 -6.10
CA THR A 173 16.25 -5.69 -6.37
C THR A 173 15.58 -5.37 -7.70
N SER A 174 15.81 -6.20 -8.72
CA SER A 174 15.26 -6.04 -10.06
C SER A 174 14.12 -7.05 -10.32
N ASP A 175 13.06 -6.98 -9.51
CA ASP A 175 11.83 -7.67 -9.87
C ASP A 175 11.12 -6.86 -10.97
N ASP A 176 10.55 -7.53 -11.96
CA ASP A 176 9.78 -6.87 -13.03
C ASP A 176 8.36 -6.45 -12.58
N SER A 177 7.93 -6.87 -11.39
CA SER A 177 6.57 -6.64 -10.90
C SER A 177 6.49 -6.43 -9.39
N PHE A 178 5.50 -5.64 -8.97
CA PHE A 178 5.17 -5.44 -7.56
C PHE A 178 3.84 -6.14 -7.22
N TYR A 179 3.87 -7.06 -6.26
CA TYR A 179 2.68 -7.77 -5.80
C TYR A 179 2.24 -7.25 -4.43
N GLY A 180 1.00 -6.75 -4.35
CA GLY A 180 0.39 -6.22 -3.12
C GLY A 180 0.35 -4.69 -3.09
N VAL A 181 0.06 -4.12 -1.91
CA VAL A 181 0.00 -2.67 -1.71
C VAL A 181 1.35 -2.14 -1.25
N PRO A 182 2.02 -1.26 -2.03
CA PRO A 182 3.29 -0.69 -1.64
C PRO A 182 3.10 0.26 -0.47
N VAL A 183 4.02 0.17 0.49
CA VAL A 183 4.17 1.13 1.56
C VAL A 183 5.64 1.48 1.74
N PHE A 184 5.89 2.71 2.19
CA PHE A 184 7.22 3.31 2.25
C PHE A 184 7.59 3.60 3.71
N GLN A 185 8.82 3.30 4.07
CA GLN A 185 9.36 3.59 5.39
C GLN A 185 10.81 4.10 5.28
N SER A 186 11.33 4.68 6.35
CA SER A 186 12.75 5.00 6.46
C SER A 186 13.26 4.74 7.87
N ARG A 187 14.49 4.21 8.00
CA ARG A 187 15.13 4.06 9.32
C ARG A 187 15.47 5.39 9.98
N SER A 188 15.51 6.46 9.19
CA SER A 188 15.81 7.82 9.65
C SER A 188 14.61 8.52 10.29
N LEU A 189 13.41 7.96 10.19
CA LEU A 189 12.19 8.54 10.74
C LEU A 189 11.63 7.63 11.84
N VAL A 190 11.53 8.18 13.05
CA VAL A 190 10.98 7.49 14.22
C VAL A 190 10.07 8.46 14.95
N LEU A 191 8.85 8.02 15.23
CA LEU A 191 7.90 8.76 16.06
C LEU A 191 8.12 8.37 17.51
N LYS A 192 8.14 9.38 18.37
CA LYS A 192 8.16 9.18 19.81
C LYS A 192 6.81 9.63 20.34
N SER A 193 6.15 8.74 21.07
CA SER A 193 4.96 9.09 21.84
C SER A 193 5.11 8.47 23.21
N GLN A 194 5.01 9.30 24.24
CA GLN A 194 5.36 8.92 25.61
C GLN A 194 6.78 8.33 25.67
N ASN A 195 6.94 7.11 26.20
CA ASN A 195 8.21 6.38 26.26
C ASN A 195 8.32 5.27 25.21
N LYS A 196 7.52 5.32 24.14
CA LYS A 196 7.53 4.34 23.05
C LYS A 196 8.01 4.98 21.75
N ARG A 197 8.70 4.17 20.96
CA ARG A 197 9.19 4.51 19.63
C ARG A 197 8.39 3.74 18.60
N TYR A 198 7.94 4.42 17.57
CA TYR A 198 7.15 3.85 16.49
C TYR A 198 7.81 4.16 15.15
N ARG A 199 7.76 3.19 14.23
CA ARG A 199 8.20 3.35 12.85
C ARG A 199 7.00 3.70 11.99
N PRO A 200 6.93 4.93 11.45
CA PRO A 200 5.86 5.31 10.55
C PRO A 200 6.04 4.65 9.18
N VAL A 201 4.94 4.14 8.65
CA VAL A 201 4.83 3.52 7.34
C VAL A 201 3.78 4.30 6.52
N PHE A 202 4.17 4.76 5.34
CA PHE A 202 3.40 5.68 4.51
C PHE A 202 2.86 4.96 3.26
N PHE A 203 1.62 5.25 2.89
CA PHE A 203 1.04 4.77 1.62
C PHE A 203 1.51 5.57 0.40
N ARG A 204 1.98 6.79 0.62
CA ARG A 204 2.51 7.66 -0.43
C ARG A 204 3.97 7.97 -0.18
N LYS A 205 4.80 7.77 -1.19
CA LYS A 205 6.24 8.07 -1.11
C LYS A 205 6.46 9.55 -0.79
N GLU A 206 5.67 10.42 -1.39
CA GLU A 206 5.79 11.87 -1.23
C GLU A 206 5.56 12.28 0.23
N ASP A 207 4.65 11.62 0.94
CA ASP A 207 4.37 11.92 2.35
C ASP A 207 5.55 11.54 3.26
N LEU A 208 6.24 10.42 2.97
CA LEU A 208 7.47 10.04 3.65
C LEU A 208 8.60 11.05 3.37
N GLU A 209 8.83 11.40 2.10
CA GLU A 209 9.87 12.35 1.71
C GLU A 209 9.67 13.72 2.38
N ASN A 210 8.43 14.22 2.38
CA ASN A 210 8.07 15.46 3.04
C ASN A 210 8.31 15.38 4.56
N SER A 211 7.95 14.25 5.19
CA SER A 211 8.20 14.04 6.63
C SER A 211 9.70 13.99 6.97
N LEU A 212 10.52 13.37 6.10
CA LEU A 212 11.98 13.35 6.25
C LEU A 212 12.60 14.75 6.14
N VAL A 213 12.13 15.56 5.18
CA VAL A 213 12.59 16.96 5.02
C VAL A 213 12.25 17.78 6.26
N ARG A 214 11.02 17.67 6.78
CA ARG A 214 10.62 18.38 8.01
C ARG A 214 11.42 17.94 9.23
N ALA A 215 11.58 16.64 9.44
CA ALA A 215 12.37 16.11 10.56
C ALA A 215 13.84 16.59 10.49
N SER A 216 14.43 16.65 9.29
CA SER A 216 15.78 17.19 9.06
C SER A 216 15.89 18.68 9.43
N GLN A 217 14.89 19.49 9.04
CA GLN A 217 14.83 20.91 9.37
C GLN A 217 14.68 21.14 10.89
N GLN A 218 13.78 20.41 11.54
CA GLN A 218 13.52 20.52 12.98
C GLN A 218 14.74 20.14 13.83
N GLN A 219 15.50 19.13 13.41
CA GLN A 219 16.70 18.69 14.12
C GLN A 219 17.92 19.58 13.88
N GLY A 220 17.81 20.63 13.05
CA GLY A 220 18.95 21.47 12.64
C GLY A 220 20.04 20.68 11.90
N ARG A 221 19.73 19.45 11.46
CA ARG A 221 20.63 18.53 10.79
C ARG A 221 20.20 18.42 9.35
N LEU A 222 20.75 19.29 8.50
CA LEU A 222 20.75 19.13 7.04
C LEU A 222 21.70 18.00 6.67
N ASN A 223 21.43 16.77 7.11
CA ASN A 223 22.22 15.60 6.73
C ASN A 223 21.75 15.13 5.35
N PRO A 224 22.58 15.19 4.29
CA PRO A 224 22.23 14.65 2.97
C PRO A 224 21.90 13.16 3.01
N ALA A 225 22.40 12.44 4.03
CA ALA A 225 22.11 11.03 4.29
C ALA A 225 20.64 10.74 4.65
N LEU A 226 19.87 11.74 5.13
CA LEU A 226 18.44 11.56 5.46
C LEU A 226 17.56 11.39 4.21
N LYS A 227 18.05 11.77 3.03
CA LYS A 227 17.35 11.56 1.74
C LYS A 227 17.49 10.13 1.18
N GLY A 228 18.21 9.24 1.87
CA GLY A 228 18.82 8.07 1.23
C GLY A 228 18.27 6.68 1.55
N ASP A 229 17.50 6.50 2.64
CA ASP A 229 17.10 5.15 3.10
C ASP A 229 15.58 4.98 3.07
N ILE A 230 14.98 5.16 1.88
CA ILE A 230 13.59 4.79 1.64
C ILE A 230 13.56 3.30 1.35
N GLN A 231 12.78 2.57 2.13
CA GLN A 231 12.56 1.14 1.97
C GLN A 231 11.09 0.92 1.61
N VAL A 232 10.88 -0.03 0.71
CA VAL A 232 9.55 -0.44 0.27
C VAL A 232 9.19 -1.75 0.93
N ALA A 233 7.99 -1.82 1.47
CA ALA A 233 7.39 -3.04 1.98
C ALA A 233 6.01 -3.26 1.35
N VAL A 234 5.46 -4.45 1.55
CA VAL A 234 4.11 -4.83 1.13
C VAL A 234 3.20 -4.80 2.36
N LEU A 235 2.09 -4.08 2.28
CA LEU A 235 1.14 -3.93 3.40
C LEU A 235 0.69 -5.29 3.96
N GLU A 236 0.33 -6.20 3.06
CA GLU A 236 -0.17 -7.52 3.39
C GLU A 236 0.85 -8.33 4.22
N ASP A 237 2.13 -8.25 3.87
CA ASP A 237 3.22 -8.92 4.59
C ASP A 237 3.44 -8.31 5.98
N ILE A 238 3.30 -6.99 6.11
CA ILE A 238 3.39 -6.31 7.42
C ILE A 238 2.25 -6.76 8.32
N ILE A 239 1.00 -6.75 7.82
CA ILE A 239 -0.17 -7.16 8.60
C ILE A 239 -0.06 -8.63 8.99
N GLN A 240 0.38 -9.49 8.07
CA GLN A 240 0.62 -10.89 8.35
C GLN A 240 1.71 -11.07 9.42
N GLY A 241 2.79 -10.30 9.32
CA GLY A 241 3.87 -10.30 10.30
C GLY A 241 3.48 -9.75 11.68
N MET A 242 2.52 -8.82 11.76
CA MET A 242 1.95 -8.36 13.04
C MET A 242 1.11 -9.45 13.73
N LYS A 243 0.49 -10.34 12.94
CA LYS A 243 -0.30 -11.47 13.44
C LYS A 243 0.56 -12.66 13.88
N ASP A 244 1.76 -12.79 13.32
CA ASP A 244 2.68 -13.87 13.64
C ASP A 244 3.41 -13.61 14.97
N THR A 245 3.24 -14.53 15.92
CA THR A 245 3.85 -14.49 17.26
C THR A 245 5.38 -14.62 17.24
N SER A 246 5.93 -15.12 16.13
CA SER A 246 7.33 -15.53 16.03
C SER A 246 8.27 -14.34 15.80
N THR A 247 7.76 -13.19 15.32
CA THR A 247 8.59 -12.02 15.00
C THR A 247 8.01 -10.73 15.57
N SER A 248 8.73 -10.09 16.49
CA SER A 248 8.39 -8.73 16.97
C SER A 248 8.82 -7.64 15.99
N LYS A 249 9.01 -8.00 14.70
CA LYS A 249 9.58 -7.11 13.68
C LYS A 249 8.62 -5.97 13.32
N TRP A 250 7.33 -6.13 13.56
CA TRP A 250 6.30 -5.18 13.10
C TRP A 250 5.51 -4.54 14.25
N ASP A 251 5.85 -4.85 15.50
CA ASP A 251 5.12 -4.41 16.70
C ASP A 251 5.14 -2.90 16.91
N ASP A 252 6.17 -2.23 16.42
CA ASP A 252 6.38 -0.78 16.51
C ASP A 252 5.91 -0.03 15.25
N VAL A 253 5.35 -0.71 14.23
CA VAL A 253 4.87 -0.03 13.01
C VAL A 253 3.54 0.68 13.22
N VAL A 254 3.45 1.93 12.76
CA VAL A 254 2.20 2.68 12.65
C VAL A 254 1.95 3.10 11.21
N PHE A 255 0.72 2.97 10.76
CA PHE A 255 0.33 3.36 9.41
C PHE A 255 -0.06 4.83 9.38
N VAL A 256 0.54 5.58 8.46
CA VAL A 256 0.27 7.01 8.25
C VAL A 256 -0.72 7.13 7.10
N PRO A 257 -1.94 7.67 7.33
CA PRO A 257 -2.91 7.86 6.26
C PRO A 257 -2.39 8.77 5.14
N PRO A 258 -2.78 8.55 3.88
CA PRO A 258 -2.41 9.43 2.78
C PRO A 258 -2.75 10.90 3.07
N GLY A 259 -1.79 11.80 2.87
CA GLY A 259 -1.96 13.24 3.11
C GLY A 259 -1.91 13.66 4.58
N PHE A 260 -1.68 12.72 5.51
CA PHE A 260 -1.54 13.05 6.93
C PHE A 260 -0.14 13.63 7.21
N ASP A 261 -0.09 14.75 7.94
CA ASP A 261 1.18 15.37 8.33
C ASP A 261 1.70 14.76 9.63
N VAL A 262 2.88 14.13 9.54
CA VAL A 262 3.59 13.57 10.68
C VAL A 262 4.61 14.59 11.19
N SER A 263 4.36 15.12 12.39
CA SER A 263 5.32 15.95 13.13
C SER A 263 6.11 15.09 14.12
N THR A 264 7.44 15.19 14.10
CA THR A 264 8.28 14.65 15.17
C THR A 264 8.29 15.64 16.32
N ASP A 265 7.76 15.27 17.48
CA ASP A 265 7.78 16.14 18.66
C ASP A 265 9.24 16.49 19.04
N PRO A 266 9.63 17.79 19.01
CA PRO A 266 10.96 18.22 19.46
C PRO A 266 11.10 18.21 21.00
N SER A 267 10.05 17.89 21.75
CA SER A 267 9.97 18.11 23.18
C SER A 267 10.35 16.87 24.00
N GLN A 268 11.65 16.62 24.13
CA GLN A 268 12.26 16.17 25.40
C GLN A 268 13.78 16.07 25.19
N LYS A 269 14.44 17.13 25.63
CA LYS A 269 15.89 17.19 25.82
C LYS A 269 16.21 16.74 27.25
#